data_AF-X0VM25-F1
#
_entry.id   AF-X0VM25-F1
#
_cell.length_a   1.000
_cell.length_b   1.000
_cell.length_c   1.000
_cell.angle_alpha   90.00
_cell.angle_beta   90.00
_cell.angle_gamma   90.00
#
_symmetry.space_group_name_H-M   'P 1'
#
loop_
_entity.id
_entity.type
_entity.pdbx_description
1 polymer ?
#
loop_
_entity_poly.entity_id
_entity_poly.type
_entity_poly.pdbx_seq_one_letter_code
_entity_poly.pdbx_strand_id
1 'polypeptide(L)'
;PDYAWQLAKNLDRKRLYMELIRPGKGFQYDGRSIATAKKLGIGVVASTDIYSANPADVQVLNVLLAMRERTLLNKVEQKGCTYSSGYIRSVEEMQLLCSDCPELIVNALDLAESIEFDLLQRDPVMPSVADGHDPARELQEKTYQRAHNRYSWLSQKVCARIDYELDLICRLGFASYFLVVADIVDYARGLGTPTAGRGSGASSIVAYCLGITNVDPLTYKLPFERFLNSGRKDFPDLDIDFCWRLRDDVIDYVYRKYGAKHVA
;
A
#
# COMPACT_ATOMS: atom_id res chain seq x y z
N PRO A 1 37.51 -9.42 -20.37
CA PRO A 1 37.13 -9.26 -18.94
C PRO A 1 35.64 -9.60 -18.78
N ASP A 2 35.35 -10.68 -18.06
CA ASP A 2 33.99 -11.21 -17.86
C ASP A 2 33.12 -10.20 -17.09
N TYR A 3 31.92 -9.91 -17.62
CA TYR A 3 30.95 -8.97 -17.03
C TYR A 3 30.61 -9.32 -15.58
N ALA A 4 30.57 -10.63 -15.27
CA ALA A 4 30.34 -11.14 -13.91
C ALA A 4 31.43 -10.66 -12.94
N TRP A 5 32.67 -10.58 -13.40
CA TRP A 5 33.80 -10.14 -12.59
C TRP A 5 33.79 -8.62 -12.32
N GLN A 6 33.27 -7.84 -13.27
CA GLN A 6 33.05 -6.40 -13.08
C GLN A 6 31.90 -6.13 -12.10
N LEU A 7 30.81 -6.88 -12.19
CA LEU A 7 29.69 -6.82 -11.23
C LEU A 7 30.14 -7.18 -9.80
N ALA A 8 30.89 -8.28 -9.64
CA ALA A 8 31.42 -8.71 -8.33
C ALA A 8 32.47 -7.77 -7.72
N LYS A 9 32.98 -6.79 -8.48
CA LYS A 9 33.84 -5.72 -7.97
C LYS A 9 33.07 -4.52 -7.44
N ASN A 10 31.90 -4.24 -8.02
CA ASN A 10 31.11 -3.05 -7.72
C ASN A 10 30.01 -3.30 -6.68
N LEU A 11 29.69 -4.57 -6.41
CA LEU A 11 28.70 -4.98 -5.43
C LEU A 11 29.37 -5.60 -4.20
N ASP A 12 28.72 -5.46 -3.04
CA ASP A 12 29.12 -6.19 -1.84
C ASP A 12 28.99 -7.69 -2.10
N ARG A 13 30.13 -8.39 -2.10
CA ARG A 13 30.20 -9.83 -2.38
C ARG A 13 29.42 -10.67 -1.38
N LYS A 14 29.20 -10.16 -0.16
CA LYS A 14 28.34 -10.82 0.83
C LYS A 14 26.85 -10.75 0.49
N ARG A 15 26.47 -9.88 -0.43
CA ARG A 15 25.09 -9.68 -0.90
C ARG A 15 24.90 -10.08 -2.36
N LEU A 16 25.92 -10.71 -2.95
CA LEU A 16 25.91 -11.19 -4.32
C LEU A 16 25.93 -12.71 -4.32
N TYR A 17 24.95 -13.31 -4.96
CA TYR A 17 24.81 -14.75 -5.11
C TYR A 17 24.67 -15.09 -6.58
N MET A 18 25.24 -16.22 -6.97
CA MET A 18 25.00 -16.82 -8.28
C MET A 18 23.79 -17.76 -8.17
N GLU A 19 22.73 -17.41 -8.88
CA GLU A 19 21.52 -18.22 -8.98
C GLU A 19 21.74 -19.36 -9.98
N LEU A 20 21.49 -20.60 -9.53
CA LEU A 20 21.43 -21.78 -10.37
C LEU A 20 19.96 -22.21 -10.49
N ILE A 21 19.36 -21.93 -11.65
CA ILE A 21 17.97 -22.28 -11.93
C ILE A 21 17.88 -23.78 -12.24
N ARG A 22 17.13 -24.51 -11.41
CA ARG A 22 16.90 -25.96 -11.51
C ARG A 22 15.42 -26.23 -11.75
N PRO A 23 14.94 -26.10 -13.00
CA PRO A 23 13.51 -26.16 -13.32
C PRO A 23 12.91 -27.57 -13.19
N GLY A 24 13.74 -28.60 -12.98
CA GLY A 24 13.33 -30.00 -12.83
C GLY A 24 13.96 -30.91 -13.87
N LYS A 25 13.13 -31.69 -14.57
CA LYS A 25 13.57 -32.72 -15.53
C LYS A 25 14.51 -32.14 -16.60
N GLY A 26 15.62 -32.82 -16.85
CA GLY A 26 16.58 -32.47 -17.90
C GLY A 26 17.63 -31.44 -17.50
N PHE A 27 17.63 -30.97 -16.24
CA PHE A 27 18.72 -30.13 -15.72
C PHE A 27 20.06 -30.89 -15.76
N GLN A 28 21.13 -30.19 -16.17
CA GLN A 28 22.50 -30.70 -16.17
C GLN A 28 23.32 -30.01 -15.09
N TYR A 29 24.19 -30.77 -14.43
CA TYR A 29 25.12 -30.23 -13.44
C TYR A 29 25.95 -29.07 -14.00
N ASP A 30 25.83 -27.88 -13.41
CA ASP A 30 26.58 -26.69 -13.82
C ASP A 30 27.82 -26.46 -12.96
N GLY A 31 28.80 -27.36 -13.11
CA GLY A 31 30.08 -27.27 -12.41
C GLY A 31 30.92 -26.04 -12.78
N ARG A 32 30.71 -25.47 -13.98
CA ARG A 32 31.44 -24.27 -14.43
C ARG A 32 30.98 -23.03 -13.68
N SER A 33 29.68 -22.86 -13.52
CA SER A 33 29.11 -21.75 -12.74
C SER A 33 29.53 -21.84 -11.28
N ILE A 34 29.42 -23.03 -10.66
CA ILE A 34 29.86 -23.27 -9.27
C ILE A 34 31.36 -22.94 -9.11
N ALA A 35 32.22 -23.42 -10.01
CA ALA A 35 33.66 -23.11 -9.96
C ALA A 35 33.93 -21.60 -10.15
N THR A 36 33.12 -20.91 -10.94
CA THR A 36 33.23 -19.46 -11.16
C THR A 36 32.81 -18.69 -9.92
N ALA A 37 31.70 -19.05 -9.28
CA ALA A 37 31.27 -18.45 -8.02
C ALA A 37 32.35 -18.58 -6.94
N LYS A 38 32.97 -19.76 -6.83
CA LYS A 38 34.10 -19.99 -5.91
C LYS A 38 35.32 -19.10 -6.21
N LYS A 39 35.67 -18.92 -7.49
CA LYS A 39 36.76 -18.00 -7.89
C LYS A 39 36.46 -16.54 -7.60
N LEU A 40 35.19 -16.16 -7.68
CA LEU A 40 34.70 -14.81 -7.39
C LEU A 40 34.53 -14.55 -5.88
N GLY A 41 34.43 -15.61 -5.08
CA GLY A 41 34.15 -15.53 -3.65
C GLY A 41 32.72 -15.06 -3.37
N ILE A 42 31.76 -15.50 -4.18
CA ILE A 42 30.32 -15.20 -4.02
C ILE A 42 29.56 -16.49 -3.69
N GLY A 43 28.43 -16.35 -2.98
CA GLY A 43 27.56 -17.48 -2.65
C GLY A 43 26.86 -18.06 -3.88
N VAL A 44 26.35 -19.28 -3.77
CA VAL A 44 25.54 -19.95 -4.80
C VAL A 44 24.20 -20.35 -4.21
N VAL A 45 23.10 -20.11 -4.91
CA VAL A 45 21.76 -20.50 -4.45
C VAL A 45 21.01 -21.26 -5.54
N ALA A 46 20.18 -22.21 -5.17
CA ALA A 46 19.26 -22.85 -6.09
C ALA A 46 17.91 -22.12 -6.11
N SER A 47 17.38 -21.91 -7.31
CA SER A 47 15.98 -21.56 -7.52
C SER A 47 15.36 -22.55 -8.51
N THR A 48 14.04 -22.49 -8.69
CA THR A 48 13.37 -23.33 -9.69
C THR A 48 12.51 -22.55 -10.67
N ASP A 49 12.63 -21.22 -10.64
CA ASP A 49 11.87 -20.26 -11.46
C ASP A 49 10.36 -20.57 -11.40
N ILE A 50 9.74 -20.21 -10.27
CA ILE A 50 8.40 -20.68 -9.87
C ILE A 50 7.33 -19.77 -10.49
N TYR A 51 6.40 -20.36 -11.24
CA TYR A 51 5.25 -19.65 -11.83
C TYR A 51 3.90 -20.17 -11.35
N SER A 52 3.88 -21.26 -10.60
CA SER A 52 2.65 -21.86 -10.11
C SER A 52 2.78 -22.42 -8.69
N ALA A 53 1.67 -22.51 -7.96
CA ALA A 53 1.68 -23.11 -6.63
C ALA A 53 1.86 -24.64 -6.74
N ASN A 54 1.07 -25.28 -7.59
CA ASN A 54 1.11 -26.73 -7.81
C ASN A 54 1.54 -27.08 -9.24
N PRO A 55 2.00 -28.33 -9.47
CA PRO A 55 2.29 -28.81 -10.82
C PRO A 55 1.10 -28.76 -11.79
N ALA A 56 -0.12 -28.97 -11.28
CA ALA A 56 -1.34 -28.98 -12.09
C ALA A 56 -1.70 -27.59 -12.64
N ASP A 57 -1.29 -26.52 -11.94
CA ASP A 57 -1.60 -25.14 -12.28
C ASP A 57 -0.86 -24.64 -13.53
N VAL A 58 0.13 -25.39 -14.02
CA VAL A 58 0.84 -25.09 -15.28
C VAL A 58 -0.12 -25.00 -16.47
N GLN A 59 -1.22 -25.77 -16.47
CA GLN A 59 -2.24 -25.67 -17.51
C GLN A 59 -2.97 -24.32 -17.48
N VAL A 60 -3.29 -23.81 -16.28
CA VAL A 60 -3.91 -22.50 -16.10
C VAL A 60 -2.95 -21.40 -16.55
N LEU A 61 -1.67 -21.52 -16.20
CA LEU A 61 -0.62 -20.61 -16.66
C LEU A 61 -0.54 -20.55 -18.19
N ASN A 62 -0.57 -21.70 -18.86
CA ASN A 62 -0.54 -21.76 -20.34
C ASN A 62 -1.75 -21.06 -20.97
N VAL A 63 -2.93 -21.14 -20.35
CA VAL A 63 -4.13 -20.40 -20.80
C VAL A 63 -3.93 -18.90 -20.62
N LEU A 64 -3.42 -18.44 -19.48
CA LEU A 64 -3.13 -17.02 -19.23
C LEU A 64 -2.07 -16.49 -20.21
N LEU A 65 -1.05 -17.29 -20.53
CA LEU A 65 -0.04 -16.96 -21.53
C LEU A 65 -0.63 -16.88 -22.94
N ALA A 66 -1.51 -17.82 -23.31
CA ALA A 66 -2.21 -17.78 -24.60
C ALA A 66 -3.06 -16.51 -24.75
N MET A 67 -3.77 -16.10 -23.69
CA MET A 67 -4.54 -14.86 -23.66
C MET A 67 -3.64 -13.62 -23.79
N ARG A 68 -2.53 -13.58 -23.02
CA ARG A 68 -1.56 -12.48 -23.05
C ARG A 68 -0.89 -12.33 -24.43
N GLU A 69 -0.46 -13.44 -25.01
CA GLU A 69 0.18 -13.49 -26.34
C GLU A 69 -0.81 -13.39 -27.51
N ARG A 70 -2.13 -13.43 -27.22
CA ARG A 70 -3.20 -13.47 -28.23
C ARG A 70 -2.99 -14.60 -29.24
N THR A 71 -2.60 -15.77 -28.75
CA THR A 71 -2.30 -16.95 -29.54
C THR A 71 -3.14 -18.14 -29.08
N LEU A 72 -3.08 -19.24 -29.83
CA LEU A 72 -3.77 -20.48 -29.47
C LEU A 72 -3.00 -21.23 -28.39
N LEU A 73 -3.72 -21.92 -27.48
CA LEU A 73 -3.13 -22.70 -26.39
C LEU A 73 -2.10 -23.72 -26.90
N ASN A 74 -2.41 -24.44 -27.97
CA ASN A 74 -1.50 -25.41 -28.57
C ASN A 74 -0.18 -24.80 -29.05
N LYS A 75 -0.15 -23.52 -29.46
CA LYS A 75 1.08 -22.82 -29.85
C LYS A 75 1.95 -22.48 -28.65
N VAL A 76 1.34 -22.19 -27.49
CA VAL A 76 2.06 -21.99 -26.23
C VAL A 76 2.66 -23.31 -25.75
N GLU A 77 1.88 -24.39 -25.78
CA GLU A 77 2.33 -25.73 -25.39
C GLU A 77 3.46 -26.26 -26.31
N GLN A 78 3.35 -26.06 -27.63
CA GLN A 78 4.36 -26.48 -28.61
C GLN A 78 5.65 -25.67 -28.56
N LYS A 79 5.57 -24.38 -28.22
CA LYS A 79 6.78 -23.57 -28.01
C LYS A 79 7.65 -24.15 -26.91
N GLY A 80 7.08 -24.98 -26.02
CA GLY A 80 7.72 -25.46 -24.81
C GLY A 80 8.09 -24.24 -24.00
N CYS A 81 7.18 -23.75 -23.16
CA CYS A 81 7.37 -22.50 -22.42
C CYS A 81 8.82 -22.35 -21.95
N THR A 82 9.48 -21.28 -22.41
CA THR A 82 10.72 -20.76 -21.83
C THR A 82 10.57 -20.44 -20.34
N TYR A 83 9.31 -20.27 -19.89
CA TYR A 83 8.93 -20.33 -18.50
C TYR A 83 8.95 -21.79 -18.06
N SER A 84 9.93 -22.12 -17.23
CA SER A 84 10.03 -23.40 -16.53
C SER A 84 8.64 -23.83 -16.03
N SER A 85 8.37 -25.13 -16.06
CA SER A 85 7.28 -25.75 -15.32
C SER A 85 7.52 -25.69 -13.80
N GLY A 86 8.11 -24.60 -13.30
CA GLY A 86 8.48 -24.41 -11.92
C GLY A 86 7.23 -24.20 -11.07
N TYR A 87 7.07 -25.08 -10.09
CA TYR A 87 6.06 -24.98 -9.05
C TYR A 87 6.75 -24.90 -7.68
N ILE A 88 5.99 -24.56 -6.65
CA ILE A 88 6.50 -24.59 -5.27
C ILE A 88 6.78 -26.04 -4.90
N ARG A 89 8.06 -26.38 -4.82
CA ARG A 89 8.53 -27.73 -4.49
C ARG A 89 8.59 -27.97 -3.00
N SER A 90 8.42 -29.24 -2.62
CA SER A 90 8.69 -29.68 -1.26
C SER A 90 10.20 -29.63 -0.95
N VAL A 91 10.54 -29.67 0.34
CA VAL A 91 11.94 -29.72 0.79
C VAL A 91 12.65 -30.94 0.22
N GLU A 92 11.96 -32.09 0.18
CA GLU A 92 12.50 -33.36 -0.33
C GLU A 92 12.76 -33.29 -1.84
N GLU A 93 11.85 -32.68 -2.61
CA GLU A 93 12.05 -32.45 -4.04
C GLU A 93 13.26 -31.53 -4.30
N MET A 94 13.41 -30.46 -3.51
CA MET A 94 14.57 -29.57 -3.60
C MET A 94 15.87 -30.28 -3.23
N GLN A 95 15.89 -31.09 -2.16
CA GLN A 95 17.04 -31.89 -1.76
C GLN A 95 17.46 -32.88 -2.84
N LEU A 96 16.49 -33.55 -3.48
CA LEU A 96 16.77 -34.44 -4.61
C LEU A 96 17.36 -33.67 -5.78
N LEU A 97 16.77 -32.51 -6.14
CA LEU A 97 17.24 -31.65 -7.21
C LEU A 97 18.62 -31.06 -6.95
N CYS A 98 19.02 -30.90 -5.69
CA CYS A 98 20.31 -30.33 -5.28
C CYS A 98 21.28 -31.36 -4.68
N SER A 99 21.05 -32.66 -4.93
CA SER A 99 21.86 -33.74 -4.36
C SER A 99 23.34 -33.70 -4.76
N ASP A 100 23.66 -33.12 -5.92
CA ASP A 100 25.03 -32.86 -6.39
C ASP A 100 25.72 -31.69 -5.68
N CYS A 101 24.96 -30.76 -5.09
CA CYS A 101 25.48 -29.58 -4.41
C CYS A 101 24.51 -29.11 -3.29
N PRO A 102 24.51 -29.79 -2.13
CA PRO A 102 23.60 -29.46 -1.02
C PRO A 102 23.78 -28.03 -0.47
N GLU A 103 24.97 -27.45 -0.64
CA GLU A 103 25.30 -26.07 -0.24
C GLU A 103 24.35 -25.03 -0.87
N LEU A 104 23.74 -25.33 -2.03
CA LEU A 104 22.77 -24.46 -2.68
C LEU A 104 21.50 -24.23 -1.85
N ILE A 105 21.05 -25.24 -1.12
CA ILE A 105 19.87 -25.16 -0.26
C ILE A 105 20.23 -24.43 1.03
N VAL A 106 21.39 -24.77 1.61
CA VAL A 106 21.89 -24.13 2.84
C VAL A 106 22.05 -22.63 2.62
N ASN A 107 22.72 -22.22 1.55
CA ASN A 107 22.89 -20.81 1.21
C ASN A 107 21.56 -20.09 0.96
N ALA A 108 20.55 -20.78 0.41
CA ALA A 108 19.24 -20.18 0.19
C ALA A 108 18.50 -19.95 1.52
N LEU A 109 18.62 -20.87 2.48
CA LEU A 109 18.10 -20.71 3.84
C LEU A 109 18.84 -19.59 4.58
N ASP A 110 20.17 -19.58 4.55
CA ASP A 110 20.99 -18.52 5.17
C ASP A 110 20.64 -17.14 4.58
N LEU A 111 20.45 -17.05 3.26
CA LEU A 111 20.00 -15.83 2.61
C LEU A 111 18.61 -15.43 3.09
N ALA A 112 17.65 -16.36 3.15
CA ALA A 112 16.29 -16.08 3.63
C ALA A 112 16.29 -15.58 5.08
N GLU A 113 17.08 -16.19 5.96
CA GLU A 113 17.23 -15.79 7.37
C GLU A 113 17.93 -14.43 7.53
N SER A 114 18.77 -14.04 6.57
CA SER A 114 19.46 -12.74 6.59
C SER A 114 18.58 -11.54 6.18
N ILE A 115 17.40 -11.80 5.58
CA ILE A 115 16.52 -10.75 5.07
C ILE A 115 15.63 -10.27 6.22
N GLU A 116 15.90 -9.05 6.68
CA GLU A 116 14.99 -8.30 7.54
C GLU A 116 14.22 -7.28 6.70
N PHE A 117 12.91 -7.49 6.57
CA PHE A 117 12.02 -6.57 5.88
C PHE A 117 10.69 -6.47 6.62
N ASP A 118 10.33 -5.25 6.99
CA ASP A 118 9.02 -4.92 7.53
C ASP A 118 8.33 -3.93 6.58
N LEU A 119 7.27 -4.38 5.93
CA LEU A 119 6.48 -3.57 5.00
C LEU A 119 5.78 -2.40 5.72
N LEU A 120 5.52 -2.53 7.01
CA LEU A 120 4.70 -1.62 7.81
C LEU A 120 5.51 -0.77 8.80
N GLN A 121 6.82 -0.66 8.59
CA GLN A 121 7.76 -0.02 9.51
C GLN A 121 7.55 1.49 9.77
N ARG A 122 6.50 2.10 9.21
CA ARG A 122 6.24 3.54 9.33
C ARG A 122 4.82 3.81 9.82
N ASP A 123 4.75 4.62 10.87
CA ASP A 123 3.49 5.21 11.32
C ASP A 123 2.88 6.07 10.20
N PRO A 124 1.55 6.06 10.05
CA PRO A 124 0.88 6.93 9.09
C PRO A 124 1.23 8.40 9.34
N VAL A 125 1.72 9.06 8.29
CA VAL A 125 2.06 10.49 8.34
C VAL A 125 0.85 11.28 7.86
N MET A 126 0.31 12.12 8.75
CA MET A 126 -0.77 13.04 8.36
C MET A 126 -0.21 14.15 7.46
N PRO A 127 -0.97 14.58 6.44
CA PRO A 127 -0.56 15.70 5.61
C PRO A 127 -0.38 16.96 6.45
N SER A 128 0.71 17.69 6.20
CA SER A 128 0.98 18.95 6.90
C SER A 128 0.01 20.02 6.41
N VAL A 129 -0.62 20.71 7.36
CA VAL A 129 -1.24 22.02 7.12
C VAL A 129 -0.10 23.06 7.10
N ALA A 130 -0.25 24.16 6.38
CA ALA A 130 0.83 25.12 6.07
C ALA A 130 1.72 25.51 7.27
N ASP A 131 3.01 25.80 6.99
CA ASP A 131 4.02 26.10 8.00
C ASP A 131 3.59 27.18 9.02
N GLY A 132 3.77 26.87 10.31
CA GLY A 132 3.58 27.83 11.40
C GLY A 132 2.18 27.92 12.00
N HIS A 133 1.22 27.10 11.55
CA HIS A 133 -0.13 27.07 12.12
C HIS A 133 -0.29 25.92 13.14
N ASP A 134 -1.07 26.15 14.19
CA ASP A 134 -1.52 25.12 15.13
C ASP A 134 -2.82 24.50 14.58
N PRO A 135 -2.78 23.24 14.06
CA PRO A 135 -3.96 22.62 13.46
C PRO A 135 -5.12 22.44 14.43
N ALA A 136 -4.84 22.25 15.73
CA ALA A 136 -5.87 22.09 16.74
C ALA A 136 -6.66 23.39 16.91
N ARG A 137 -5.95 24.51 17.02
CA ARG A 137 -6.53 25.85 17.10
C ARG A 137 -7.30 26.22 15.82
N GLU A 138 -6.70 25.97 14.65
CA GLU A 138 -7.35 26.26 13.37
C GLU A 138 -8.64 25.46 13.19
N LEU A 139 -8.62 24.17 13.54
CA LEU A 139 -9.80 23.32 13.49
C LEU A 139 -10.90 23.84 14.41
N GLN A 140 -10.56 24.23 15.63
CA GLN A 140 -11.52 24.80 16.59
C GLN A 140 -12.16 26.08 16.05
N GLU A 141 -11.34 27.05 15.62
CA GLU A 141 -11.82 28.34 15.09
C GLU A 141 -12.75 28.14 13.87
N LYS A 142 -12.33 27.32 12.89
CA LYS A 142 -13.15 27.02 11.71
C LYS A 142 -14.44 26.29 12.06
N THR A 143 -14.40 25.37 13.02
CA THR A 143 -15.58 24.60 13.42
C THR A 143 -16.64 25.51 14.00
N TYR A 144 -16.29 26.38 14.95
CA TYR A 144 -17.23 27.34 15.53
C TYR A 144 -17.71 28.37 14.51
N GLN A 145 -16.82 28.90 13.68
CA GLN A 145 -17.18 29.83 12.62
C GLN A 145 -18.25 29.24 11.69
N ARG A 146 -18.09 27.97 11.28
CA ARG A 146 -19.05 27.31 10.39
C ARG A 146 -20.27 26.74 11.10
N ALA A 147 -20.20 26.46 12.40
CA ALA A 147 -21.35 26.04 13.18
C ALA A 147 -22.49 27.08 13.12
N HIS A 148 -22.16 28.38 13.08
CA HIS A 148 -23.13 29.45 12.87
C HIS A 148 -23.85 29.43 11.51
N ASN A 149 -23.26 28.79 10.49
CA ASN A 149 -23.91 28.62 9.19
C ASN A 149 -24.86 27.41 9.17
N ARG A 150 -24.72 26.48 10.12
CA ARG A 150 -25.52 25.25 10.22
C ARG A 150 -26.65 25.37 11.24
N TYR A 151 -26.40 26.11 12.33
CA TYR A 151 -27.32 26.28 13.43
C TYR A 151 -27.68 27.76 13.59
N SER A 152 -28.98 28.07 13.65
CA SER A 152 -29.46 29.43 13.92
C SER A 152 -29.07 29.92 15.31
N TRP A 153 -28.93 29.02 16.29
CA TRP A 153 -28.33 29.30 17.59
C TRP A 153 -27.49 28.11 18.08
N LEU A 154 -26.34 28.41 18.70
CA LEU A 154 -25.50 27.39 19.32
C LEU A 154 -25.99 27.11 20.74
N SER A 155 -26.87 26.12 20.87
CA SER A 155 -27.33 25.67 22.19
C SER A 155 -26.19 25.07 23.01
N GLN A 156 -26.35 25.03 24.34
CA GLN A 156 -25.39 24.36 25.23
C GLN A 156 -25.12 22.91 24.81
N LYS A 157 -26.12 22.19 24.30
CA LYS A 157 -25.96 20.82 23.80
C LYS A 157 -25.09 20.73 22.54
N VAL A 158 -25.20 21.71 21.64
CA VAL A 158 -24.37 21.78 20.42
C VAL A 158 -22.93 22.10 20.81
N CYS A 159 -22.71 23.14 21.61
CA CYS A 159 -21.36 23.52 22.07
C CYS A 159 -20.69 22.36 22.80
N ALA A 160 -21.37 21.73 23.76
CA ALA A 160 -20.82 20.61 24.52
C ALA A 160 -20.41 19.43 23.63
N ARG A 161 -21.16 19.16 22.54
CA ARG A 161 -20.81 18.11 21.58
C ARG A 161 -19.60 18.52 20.73
N ILE A 162 -19.55 19.77 20.26
CA ILE A 162 -18.41 20.30 19.50
C ILE A 162 -17.13 20.22 20.35
N ASP A 163 -17.17 20.72 21.58
CA ASP A 163 -16.02 20.74 22.50
C ASP A 163 -15.50 19.31 22.78
N TYR A 164 -16.41 18.37 23.03
CA TYR A 164 -16.05 16.96 23.26
C TYR A 164 -15.36 16.32 22.04
N GLU A 165 -15.91 16.52 20.84
CA GLU A 165 -15.32 15.95 19.63
C GLU A 165 -13.97 16.60 19.29
N LEU A 166 -13.86 17.92 19.39
CA LEU A 166 -12.62 18.65 19.15
C LEU A 166 -11.51 18.20 20.10
N ASP A 167 -11.80 18.05 21.39
CA ASP A 167 -10.84 17.54 22.36
C ASP A 167 -10.29 16.17 21.96
N LEU A 168 -11.17 15.23 21.58
CA LEU A 168 -10.73 13.88 21.19
C LEU A 168 -9.95 13.88 19.86
N ILE A 169 -10.41 14.64 18.86
CA ILE A 169 -9.74 14.77 17.55
C ILE A 169 -8.32 15.33 17.73
N CYS A 170 -8.18 16.37 18.54
CA CYS A 170 -6.89 17.01 18.80
C CYS A 170 -5.96 16.11 19.61
N ARG A 171 -6.46 15.45 20.67
CA ARG A 171 -5.65 14.51 21.48
C ARG A 171 -5.13 13.33 20.68
N LEU A 172 -5.89 12.86 19.68
CA LEU A 172 -5.48 11.76 18.81
C LEU A 172 -4.67 12.22 17.57
N GLY A 173 -4.42 13.52 17.41
CA GLY A 173 -3.59 14.04 16.32
C GLY A 173 -4.28 14.11 14.95
N PHE A 174 -5.61 14.08 14.89
CA PHE A 174 -6.37 14.07 13.64
C PHE A 174 -6.83 15.45 13.16
N ALA A 175 -6.36 16.54 13.79
CA ALA A 175 -6.79 17.89 13.43
C ALA A 175 -6.44 18.25 11.97
N SER A 176 -5.20 17.97 11.54
CA SER A 176 -4.76 18.20 10.15
C SER A 176 -5.58 17.40 9.14
N TYR A 177 -5.98 16.17 9.50
CA TYR A 177 -6.81 15.32 8.64
C TYR A 177 -8.17 15.97 8.36
N PHE A 178 -8.85 16.44 9.41
CA PHE A 178 -10.12 17.15 9.26
C PHE A 178 -9.99 18.42 8.40
N LEU A 179 -8.90 19.18 8.58
CA LEU A 179 -8.64 20.40 7.82
C LEU A 179 -8.41 20.12 6.34
N VAL A 180 -7.62 19.09 6.00
CA VAL A 180 -7.38 18.69 4.60
C VAL A 180 -8.66 18.21 3.92
N VAL A 181 -9.43 17.37 4.60
CA VAL A 181 -10.71 16.86 4.09
C VAL A 181 -11.71 18.00 3.88
N ALA A 182 -11.82 18.93 4.84
CA ALA A 182 -12.68 20.11 4.71
C ALA A 182 -12.26 21.00 3.52
N ASP A 183 -10.96 21.20 3.34
CA ASP A 183 -10.40 21.99 2.25
C ASP A 183 -10.71 21.40 0.86
N ILE A 184 -10.58 20.08 0.70
CA ILE A 184 -10.96 19.38 -0.53
C ILE A 184 -12.47 19.56 -0.80
N VAL A 185 -13.31 19.45 0.23
CA VAL A 185 -14.75 19.66 0.13
C VAL A 185 -15.09 21.09 -0.28
N ASP A 186 -14.41 22.08 0.28
CA ASP A 186 -14.63 23.49 -0.06
C ASP A 186 -14.26 23.78 -1.51
N TYR A 187 -13.13 23.24 -1.98
CA TYR A 187 -12.74 23.37 -3.37
C TYR A 187 -13.78 22.76 -4.31
N ALA A 188 -14.21 21.52 -4.04
CA ALA A 188 -15.22 20.83 -4.86
C ALA A 188 -16.56 21.60 -4.89
N ARG A 189 -16.98 22.19 -3.77
CA ARG A 189 -18.18 23.02 -3.70
C ARG A 189 -18.03 24.34 -4.43
N GLY A 190 -16.84 24.93 -4.44
CA GLY A 190 -16.52 26.13 -5.23
C GLY A 190 -16.72 25.94 -6.73
N LEU A 191 -16.63 24.70 -7.23
CA LEU A 191 -16.94 24.32 -8.61
C LEU A 191 -18.45 24.16 -8.89
N GLY A 192 -19.32 24.48 -7.91
CA GLY A 192 -20.77 24.53 -8.08
C GLY A 192 -21.48 23.18 -7.99
N THR A 193 -20.82 22.14 -7.46
CA THR A 193 -21.41 20.80 -7.35
C THR A 193 -21.53 20.37 -5.88
N PRO A 194 -22.65 19.74 -5.47
CA PRO A 194 -22.79 19.24 -4.12
C PRO A 194 -21.80 18.09 -3.84
N THR A 195 -21.36 18.03 -2.59
CA THR A 195 -20.57 16.93 -2.04
C THR A 195 -21.38 16.19 -0.97
N ALA A 196 -21.15 14.89 -0.83
CA ALA A 196 -21.80 14.06 0.19
C ALA A 196 -20.74 13.29 0.98
N GLY A 197 -20.65 13.54 2.28
CA GLY A 197 -19.88 12.66 3.17
C GLY A 197 -20.67 11.39 3.50
N ARG A 198 -19.99 10.23 3.54
CA ARG A 198 -20.61 8.94 3.89
C ARG A 198 -19.86 8.26 5.05
N GLY A 199 -20.30 7.05 5.39
CA GLY A 199 -19.66 6.23 6.41
C GLY A 199 -19.87 6.76 7.83
N SER A 200 -18.93 6.43 8.72
CA SER A 200 -19.01 6.84 10.13
C SER A 200 -18.78 8.33 10.34
N GLY A 201 -18.17 9.04 9.37
CA GLY A 201 -18.00 10.51 9.44
C GLY A 201 -19.30 11.28 9.68
N ALA A 202 -20.45 10.74 9.29
CA ALA A 202 -21.77 11.33 9.55
C ALA A 202 -22.12 11.43 11.06
N SER A 203 -21.44 10.67 11.92
CA SER A 203 -21.60 10.74 13.38
C SER A 203 -20.89 11.93 14.03
N SER A 204 -20.04 12.67 13.31
CA SER A 204 -19.27 13.78 13.85
C SER A 204 -19.96 15.12 13.61
N ILE A 205 -20.20 15.87 14.69
CA ILE A 205 -20.71 17.24 14.60
C ILE A 205 -19.65 18.17 14.01
N VAL A 206 -18.36 17.91 14.28
CA VAL A 206 -17.24 18.68 13.70
C VAL A 206 -17.24 18.51 12.18
N ALA A 207 -17.38 17.28 11.68
CA ALA A 207 -17.49 17.02 10.24
C ALA A 207 -18.73 17.70 9.62
N TYR A 208 -19.86 17.70 10.33
CA TYR A 208 -21.09 18.38 9.89
C TYR A 208 -20.93 19.92 9.83
N CYS A 209 -20.34 20.52 10.87
CA CYS A 209 -20.06 21.96 10.96
C CYS A 209 -19.10 22.41 9.86
N LEU A 210 -17.99 21.68 9.64
CA LEU A 210 -17.07 21.95 8.53
C LEU A 210 -17.72 21.73 7.16
N GLY A 211 -18.83 21.01 7.15
CA GLY A 211 -19.57 20.65 5.97
C GLY A 211 -18.96 19.50 5.19
N ILE A 212 -18.10 18.69 5.80
CA ILE A 212 -17.66 17.43 5.22
C ILE A 212 -18.87 16.50 5.04
N THR A 213 -19.75 16.45 6.04
CA THR A 213 -21.03 15.75 5.98
C THR A 213 -22.21 16.71 5.95
N ASN A 214 -23.38 16.21 5.53
CA ASN A 214 -24.62 16.99 5.44
C ASN A 214 -25.70 16.53 6.45
N VAL A 215 -25.36 15.59 7.34
CA VAL A 215 -26.29 15.00 8.31
C VAL A 215 -25.98 15.57 9.69
N ASP A 216 -26.97 16.15 10.37
CA ASP A 216 -26.82 16.61 11.76
C ASP A 216 -26.86 15.40 12.72
N PRO A 217 -25.75 15.04 13.36
CA PRO A 217 -25.70 13.87 14.24
C PRO A 217 -26.55 14.04 15.50
N LEU A 218 -26.83 15.27 15.96
CA LEU A 218 -27.65 15.49 17.14
C LEU A 218 -29.14 15.27 16.85
N THR A 219 -29.61 15.67 15.66
CA THR A 219 -30.98 15.42 15.20
C THR A 219 -31.27 13.92 15.13
N TYR A 220 -30.33 13.15 14.57
CA TYR A 220 -30.49 11.71 14.36
C TYR A 220 -29.90 10.86 15.50
N LYS A 221 -29.42 11.49 16.59
CA LYS A 221 -28.85 10.82 17.77
C LYS A 221 -27.70 9.86 17.42
N LEU A 222 -26.85 10.25 16.48
CA LEU A 222 -25.71 9.45 16.04
C LEU A 222 -24.56 9.53 17.08
N PRO A 223 -24.04 8.38 17.55
CA PRO A 223 -22.94 8.35 18.52
C PRO A 223 -21.62 8.68 17.82
N PHE A 224 -20.85 9.61 18.39
CA PHE A 224 -19.54 10.02 17.85
C PHE A 224 -18.52 8.88 17.91
N GLU A 225 -18.63 8.04 18.93
CA GLU A 225 -17.71 6.96 19.25
C GLU A 225 -17.70 5.85 18.19
N ARG A 226 -18.74 5.81 17.34
CA ARG A 226 -18.80 4.98 16.13
C ARG A 226 -17.82 5.46 15.05
N PHE A 227 -17.52 6.75 15.02
CA PHE A 227 -16.52 7.35 14.16
C PHE A 227 -15.14 7.28 14.79
N LEU A 228 -14.99 7.88 15.97
CA LEU A 228 -13.71 8.03 16.65
C LEU A 228 -13.86 7.76 18.15
N ASN A 229 -13.02 6.87 18.67
CA ASN A 229 -12.96 6.58 20.11
C ASN A 229 -11.51 6.35 20.55
N SER A 230 -11.22 6.56 21.83
CA SER A 230 -9.86 6.45 22.38
C SER A 230 -9.30 5.03 22.46
N GLY A 231 -10.16 4.01 22.36
CA GLY A 231 -9.76 2.60 22.44
C GLY A 231 -9.44 1.97 21.09
N ARG A 232 -9.68 2.68 19.99
CA ARG A 232 -9.51 2.18 18.63
C ARG A 232 -8.10 2.49 18.13
N LYS A 233 -7.45 1.47 17.56
CA LYS A 233 -6.13 1.60 16.92
C LYS A 233 -6.21 1.99 15.45
N ASP A 234 -7.37 1.83 14.83
CA ASP A 234 -7.58 2.19 13.43
C ASP A 234 -7.73 3.70 13.26
N PHE A 235 -7.30 4.18 12.11
CA PHE A 235 -7.47 5.56 11.69
C PHE A 235 -8.94 5.86 11.34
N PRO A 236 -9.44 7.08 11.63
CA PRO A 236 -10.77 7.49 11.20
C PRO A 236 -10.82 7.65 9.69
N ASP A 237 -11.99 7.41 9.11
CA ASP A 237 -12.21 7.52 7.67
C ASP A 237 -13.37 8.49 7.37
N LEU A 238 -13.02 9.60 6.72
CA LEU A 238 -13.90 10.65 6.22
C LEU A 238 -14.02 10.53 4.70
N ASP A 239 -14.82 9.57 4.29
CA ASP A 239 -15.20 9.38 2.89
C ASP A 239 -16.02 10.56 2.35
N ILE A 240 -15.57 11.15 1.25
CA ILE A 240 -16.28 12.20 0.51
C ILE A 240 -16.63 11.71 -0.89
N ASP A 241 -17.89 11.91 -1.28
CA ASP A 241 -18.39 11.74 -2.63
C ASP A 241 -18.57 13.09 -3.32
N PHE A 242 -18.11 13.18 -4.57
CA PHE A 242 -18.35 14.29 -5.49
C PHE A 242 -18.64 13.76 -6.90
N CYS A 243 -19.15 14.61 -7.78
CA CYS A 243 -19.47 14.22 -9.15
C CYS A 243 -18.22 13.73 -9.90
N TRP A 244 -18.34 12.61 -10.62
CA TRP A 244 -17.26 12.03 -11.41
C TRP A 244 -16.63 13.00 -12.42
N ARG A 245 -17.40 13.99 -12.91
CA ARG A 245 -16.92 15.01 -13.86
C ARG A 245 -15.91 15.98 -13.27
N LEU A 246 -15.94 16.19 -11.95
CA LEU A 246 -15.01 17.07 -11.24
C LEU A 246 -13.81 16.32 -10.65
N ARG A 247 -13.75 15.00 -10.86
CA ARG A 247 -12.72 14.17 -10.23
C ARG A 247 -11.32 14.65 -10.57
N ASP A 248 -11.08 14.93 -11.86
CA ASP A 248 -9.77 15.35 -12.32
C ASP A 248 -9.41 16.75 -11.79
N ASP A 249 -10.38 17.69 -11.76
CA ASP A 249 -10.16 19.03 -11.19
C ASP A 249 -9.80 19.00 -9.69
N VAL A 250 -10.46 18.12 -8.93
CA VAL A 250 -10.22 17.93 -7.49
C VAL A 250 -8.87 17.25 -7.27
N ILE A 251 -8.53 16.23 -8.05
CA ILE A 251 -7.22 15.57 -7.99
C ILE A 251 -6.13 16.59 -8.32
N ASP A 252 -6.24 17.34 -9.41
CA ASP A 252 -5.28 18.37 -9.82
C ASP A 252 -5.12 19.46 -8.75
N TYR A 253 -6.17 19.81 -8.04
CA TYR A 253 -6.10 20.70 -6.89
C TYR A 253 -5.27 20.10 -5.75
N VAL A 254 -5.54 18.86 -5.37
CA VAL A 254 -4.80 18.15 -4.31
C VAL A 254 -3.32 18.03 -4.67
N TYR A 255 -3.00 17.69 -5.93
CA TYR A 255 -1.63 17.64 -6.43
C TYR A 255 -0.90 18.99 -6.33
N ARG A 256 -1.57 20.08 -6.75
CA ARG A 256 -0.98 21.43 -6.68
C ARG A 256 -0.78 21.91 -5.24
N LYS A 257 -1.71 21.58 -4.35
CA LYS A 257 -1.71 22.08 -2.97
C LYS A 257 -0.82 21.29 -2.02
N TYR A 258 -0.87 19.95 -2.08
CA TYR A 258 -0.16 19.05 -1.17
C TYR A 258 1.13 18.47 -1.77
N GLY A 259 1.36 18.73 -3.07
CA GLY A 259 2.59 18.44 -3.77
C GLY A 259 2.58 17.07 -4.45
N ALA A 260 2.99 17.05 -5.73
CA ALA A 260 2.98 15.86 -6.58
C ALA A 260 3.88 14.71 -6.10
N LYS A 261 4.77 14.93 -5.12
CA LYS A 261 5.59 13.87 -4.52
C LYS A 261 4.87 13.12 -3.39
N HIS A 262 3.72 13.63 -2.93
CA HIS A 262 2.97 13.10 -1.78
C HIS A 262 1.57 12.60 -2.16
N VAL A 263 1.18 12.72 -3.43
CA VAL A 263 -0.15 12.38 -3.96
C VAL A 263 0.04 11.42 -5.14
N ALA A 264 -0.78 10.37 -5.22
CA ALA A 264 -0.77 9.36 -6.28
C ALA A 264 -2.20 9.08 -6.75
#